data_AF-W7SLV1-F1
#
_entry.id   AF-W7SLV1-F1
#
_cell.length_a   1.000
_cell.length_b   1.000
_cell.length_c   1.000
_cell.angle_alpha   90.00
_cell.angle_beta   90.00
_cell.angle_gamma   90.00
#
_symmetry.space_group_name_H-M   'P 1'
#
loop_
_entity.id
_entity.type
_entity.pdbx_description
1 polymer ?
#
loop_
_entity_poly.entity_id
_entity_poly.type
_entity_poly.pdbx_seq_one_letter_code
_entity_poly.pdbx_strand_id
1 'polypeptide(L)' 'MHRHSLGWVVRGRGIGTELVAAAATGARSAGCQWLHVDFEPHLCAFYLDACSFRSTDAGLLAL' A
#
# COMPACT_ATOMS: atom_id res chain seq x y z
N MET A 1 21.76 18.60 -2.58
CA MET A 1 20.35 18.86 -2.97
C MET A 1 20.08 18.20 -4.31
N HIS A 2 19.56 16.97 -4.33
CA HIS A 2 19.09 16.30 -5.56
C HIS A 2 17.62 15.96 -5.31
N ARG A 3 16.72 16.71 -5.94
CA ARG A 3 15.27 16.62 -5.72
C ARG A 3 14.74 15.30 -6.28
N HIS A 4 14.17 14.48 -5.42
CA HIS A 4 13.23 13.40 -5.72
C HIS A 4 11.94 13.95 -6.39
N SER A 5 12.06 14.52 -7.59
CA SER A 5 10.98 15.27 -8.26
C SER A 5 9.97 14.38 -8.98
N LEU A 6 10.38 13.18 -9.39
CA LEU A 6 9.56 12.29 -10.24
C LEU A 6 8.36 11.70 -9.49
N GLY A 7 8.53 11.39 -8.20
CA GLY A 7 7.48 10.79 -7.37
C GLY A 7 6.25 11.69 -7.23
N TRP A 8 6.41 13.01 -7.27
CA TRP A 8 5.31 13.97 -7.18
C TRP A 8 4.51 14.10 -8.49
N VAL A 9 5.16 13.97 -9.65
CA VAL A 9 4.52 14.19 -10.97
C VAL A 9 3.53 13.08 -11.33
N VAL A 10 3.72 11.88 -10.77
CA VAL A 10 2.89 10.70 -11.08
C VAL A 10 1.83 10.39 -10.01
N ARG A 11 1.75 11.17 -8.92
CA ARG A 11 0.71 10.99 -7.90
C ARG A 11 -0.68 11.18 -8.51
N GLY A 12 -1.63 10.37 -8.07
CA GLY A 12 -3.00 10.40 -8.56
C GLY A 12 -3.20 9.84 -9.97
N ARG A 13 -2.16 9.24 -10.58
CA ARG A 13 -2.25 8.60 -11.91
C ARG A 13 -2.48 7.09 -11.87
N GLY A 14 -2.97 6.54 -10.75
CA GLY A 14 -3.25 5.11 -10.60
C GLY A 14 -2.04 4.19 -10.38
N ILE A 15 -0.81 4.67 -10.59
CA ILE A 15 0.42 3.86 -10.48
C ILE A 15 0.53 3.15 -9.11
N GLY A 16 0.16 3.81 -8.01
CA GLY A 16 0.19 3.19 -6.69
C GLY A 16 -0.75 1.99 -6.58
N THR A 17 -1.96 2.10 -7.12
CA THR A 17 -2.94 1.00 -7.12
C THR A 17 -2.47 -0.16 -8.00
N GLU A 18 -1.90 0.13 -9.17
CA GLU A 18 -1.32 -0.90 -10.05
C GLU A 18 -0.15 -1.63 -9.38
N LEU A 19 0.72 -0.89 -8.67
CA LEU A 19 1.83 -1.47 -7.92
C LEU A 19 1.33 -2.43 -6.83
N VAL A 20 0.33 -2.03 -6.07
CA VAL A 20 -0.29 -2.88 -5.04
C VAL A 20 -0.94 -4.13 -5.66
N ALA A 21 -1.64 -3.98 -6.79
CA ALA A 21 -2.24 -5.11 -7.50
C ALA A 21 -1.19 -6.12 -8.01
N ALA A 22 -0.06 -5.62 -8.53
CA ALA A 22 1.06 -6.46 -8.95
C ALA A 22 1.67 -7.21 -7.75
N ALA A 23 1.88 -6.52 -6.62
CA ALA A 23 2.38 -7.15 -5.40
C ALA A 23 1.43 -8.25 -4.87
N ALA A 24 0.11 -7.98 -4.86
CA ALA A 24 -0.90 -8.95 -4.45
C ALA A 24 -0.94 -10.18 -5.38
N THR A 25 -0.77 -9.96 -6.69
CA THR A 25 -0.68 -11.06 -7.67
C THR A 25 0.55 -11.91 -7.39
N GLY A 26 1.72 -11.29 -7.23
CA GLY A 26 2.96 -12.01 -6.92
C GLY A 26 2.89 -12.80 -5.61
N ALA A 27 2.34 -12.20 -4.56
CA ALA A 27 2.16 -12.87 -3.26
C ALA A 27 1.26 -14.12 -3.38
N ARG A 28 0.15 -14.02 -4.12
CA ARG A 28 -0.73 -15.18 -4.38
C ARG A 28 -0.01 -16.27 -5.18
N SER A 29 0.73 -15.90 -6.22
CA SER A 29 1.53 -16.85 -7.01
C SER A 29 2.61 -17.56 -6.18
N ALA A 30 3.13 -16.91 -5.14
CA ALA A 30 4.07 -17.48 -4.19
C ALA A 30 3.41 -18.35 -3.10
N GLY A 31 2.08 -18.51 -3.10
CA GLY A 31 1.35 -19.26 -2.08
C GLY A 31 1.13 -18.52 -0.76
N CYS A 32 1.39 -17.20 -0.73
CA CYS A 32 1.09 -16.39 0.45
C CYS A 32 -0.42 -16.23 0.61
N GLN A 33 -0.90 -16.42 1.83
CA GLN A 33 -2.31 -16.24 2.16
C GLN A 33 -2.68 -14.79 2.48
N TRP A 34 -1.70 -14.00 2.93
CA TRP A 34 -1.89 -12.65 3.42
C TRP A 34 -0.84 -11.71 2.86
N LEU A 35 -1.30 -10.52 2.48
CA LEU A 35 -0.47 -9.35 2.23
C LEU A 35 -0.91 -8.30 3.25
N HIS A 36 0.02 -7.86 4.09
CA HIS A 36 -0.23 -6.87 5.14
C HIS A 36 0.32 -5.51 4.72
N VAL A 37 -0.35 -4.44 5.12
CA VAL A 37 0.11 -3.07 4.94
C VAL A 37 0.02 -2.33 6.26
N ASP A 38 1.09 -1.60 6.58
CA ASP A 38 1.10 -0.60 7.66
C ASP A 38 1.10 0.80 7.02
N PHE A 39 0.23 1.69 7.49
CA PHE A 39 0.04 2.99 6.87
C PHE A 39 -0.53 4.03 7.85
N GLU A 40 -0.22 5.29 7.59
CA GLU A 40 -0.70 6.42 8.38
C GLU A 40 -2.18 6.75 8.07
N PRO A 41 -2.95 7.33 9.02
CA PRO A 41 -4.40 7.54 8.85
C PRO A 41 -4.82 8.28 7.57
N HIS A 42 -4.00 9.20 7.06
CA HIS A 42 -4.31 9.95 5.85
C HIS A 42 -4.28 9.12 4.56
N LEU A 43 -3.80 7.87 4.62
CA LEU A 43 -3.76 6.92 3.51
C LEU A 43 -4.91 5.89 3.55
N CYS A 44 -5.84 5.98 4.51
CA CYS A 44 -6.99 5.08 4.63
C CYS A 44 -7.74 4.90 3.31
N ALA A 45 -8.14 6.00 2.65
CA ALA A 45 -8.89 5.93 1.40
C ALA A 45 -8.10 5.24 0.27
N PHE A 46 -6.78 5.37 0.28
CA PHE A 46 -5.94 4.70 -0.71
C PHE A 46 -5.86 3.20 -0.47
N TYR A 47 -5.60 2.75 0.76
CA TYR A 47 -5.42 1.32 1.03
C TYR A 47 -6.72 0.55 1.21
N LEU A 48 -7.67 1.10 1.95
CA LEU A 48 -8.93 0.40 2.28
C LEU A 48 -9.92 0.49 1.12
N ASP A 49 -10.10 1.67 0.52
CA ASP A 49 -11.08 1.84 -0.55
C ASP A 49 -10.47 1.49 -1.92
N ALA A 50 -9.39 2.18 -2.33
CA ALA A 50 -8.85 2.03 -3.69
C ALA A 50 -8.07 0.72 -3.90
N CYS A 51 -7.40 0.19 -2.88
CA CYS A 51 -6.65 -1.07 -2.95
C CYS A 51 -7.38 -2.28 -2.33
N SER A 52 -8.57 -2.06 -1.76
CA SER A 52 -9.43 -3.12 -1.18
C SER A 52 -8.77 -3.94 -0.07
N PHE A 53 -7.82 -3.37 0.68
CA PHE A 53 -7.42 -3.96 1.96
C PHE A 53 -8.59 -3.91 2.93
N ARG A 54 -8.64 -4.88 3.85
CA ARG A 54 -9.58 -4.87 4.98
C ARG A 54 -8.82 -4.52 6.25
N SER A 55 -9.40 -3.69 7.10
CA SER A 55 -8.77 -3.38 8.39
C SER A 55 -8.67 -4.64 9.25
N THR A 56 -7.60 -4.73 10.00
CA THR A 56 -7.38 -5.73 11.03
C THR A 56 -6.95 -5.04 12.31
N ASP A 57 -7.31 -5.59 13.46
CA ASP A 57 -6.83 -5.08 14.73
C ASP A 57 -5.34 -5.39 14.87
N ALA A 58 -4.53 -4.38 15.15
CA ALA A 58 -3.10 -4.49 15.38
C ALA A 58 -2.72 -3.84 16.72
N GLY A 59 -1.79 -4.46 17.44
CA GLY A 59 -1.23 -3.91 18.68
C GLY A 59 0.17 -3.35 18.45
N LEU A 60 0.49 -2.26 19.15
CA LEU A 60 1.83 -1.69 19.21
C LEU A 60 2.26 -1.59 20.67
N LEU A 61 3.54 -1.84 20.94
CA LEU A 61 4.17 -1.61 22.24
C LEU A 61 5.36 -0.66 22.02
N ALA A 62 5.38 0.47 22.74
CA ALA A 62 6.58 1.29 22.82
C ALA A 62 7.59 0.60 23.76
N LEU A 63 8.81 0.36 23.26
CA LEU A 63 9.92 -0.26 24.01
C LEU A 63 10.85 0.80 24.60
#